data_AF-A0A509EFA4-F1
#
_entry.id   AF-A0A509EFA4-F1
#
_cell.length_a   1.000
_cell.length_b   1.000
_cell.length_c   1.000
_cell.angle_alpha   90.00
_cell.angle_beta   90.00
_cell.angle_gamma   90.00
#
_symmetry.space_group_name_H-M   'P 1'
#
loop_
_entity.id
_entity.type
_entity.pdbx_description
1 polymer ?
#
loop_
_entity_poly.entity_id
_entity_poly.type
_entity_poly.pdbx_seq_one_letter_code
_entity_poly.pdbx_strand_id
1 'polypeptide(L)'
;MHAFGVGATVQPIDERISFSYFHPLSPALLEPAVPAAQPVLTVSGDVVLRFGFVEGDAVVSARRAVHDPQTGHAASPFRANGSRAERLAVVLNQGEAEAATGAAGDDVGTALLAAHDAEIVVVKRGCEGARVFRVGGMPADIPAYRSERVFKIGSGDVFSAAFAHHWGERGLDAVDAADLASRSVAHFVDYHALPLPPAAELASQSALPAGRRPGLIYLAGPFFDLAQRWLVEEALERLQALGAPVFSPLHEVGTGRPAQETAAADLEGLDRCAALLALLDGADPGTLFEVGYARARGKPVVVLAERLDDPNLTMLVGTGCRVARDLTSALYQAAWAAME
;
A
#
# COMPACT_ATOMS: atom_id res chain seq x y z
N MET A 1 7.04 -9.27 -23.36
CA MET A 1 5.73 -9.03 -24.00
C MET A 1 5.34 -10.14 -24.97
N HIS A 2 6.13 -10.42 -26.02
CA HIS A 2 5.80 -11.49 -26.98
C HIS A 2 5.67 -12.89 -26.35
N ALA A 3 6.52 -13.24 -25.37
CA ALA A 3 6.42 -14.52 -24.64
C ALA A 3 5.13 -14.69 -23.84
N PHE A 4 4.42 -13.59 -23.56
CA PHE A 4 3.12 -13.58 -22.88
C PHE A 4 1.95 -13.40 -23.86
N GLY A 5 2.20 -13.49 -25.18
CA GLY A 5 1.18 -13.26 -26.20
C GLY A 5 0.73 -11.80 -26.32
N VAL A 6 1.47 -10.86 -25.71
CA VAL A 6 1.14 -9.43 -25.74
C VAL A 6 1.81 -8.79 -26.97
N GLY A 7 0.97 -8.29 -27.88
CA GLY A 7 1.41 -7.40 -28.96
C GLY A 7 1.82 -6.05 -28.39
N ALA A 8 2.97 -5.54 -28.81
CA ALA A 8 3.51 -4.29 -28.30
C ALA A 8 3.74 -3.31 -29.46
N THR A 9 3.17 -2.12 -29.33
CA THR A 9 3.55 -0.95 -30.11
C THR A 9 4.47 -0.11 -29.24
N VAL A 10 5.74 -0.02 -29.62
CA VAL A 10 6.77 0.65 -28.83
C VAL A 10 7.13 1.97 -29.50
N GLN A 11 7.07 3.07 -28.74
CA GLN A 11 7.61 4.36 -29.14
C GLN A 11 8.95 4.56 -28.42
N PRO A 12 10.08 4.61 -29.15
CA PRO A 12 11.36 4.90 -28.52
C PRO A 12 11.38 6.33 -27.99
N ILE A 13 12.06 6.52 -26.86
CA ILE A 13 12.32 7.82 -26.24
C ILE A 13 13.83 8.10 -26.31
N ASP A 14 14.18 9.38 -26.48
CA ASP A 14 15.58 9.80 -26.65
C ASP A 14 16.35 9.87 -25.31
N GLU A 15 15.63 9.87 -24.19
CA GLU A 15 16.18 9.98 -22.84
C GLU A 15 15.78 8.77 -22.00
N ARG A 16 16.75 8.17 -21.32
CA ARG A 16 16.47 7.07 -20.39
C ARG A 16 15.84 7.63 -19.12
N ILE A 17 14.68 7.07 -18.76
CA ILE A 17 14.00 7.34 -17.50
C ILE A 17 14.23 6.17 -16.55
N SER A 18 14.65 6.45 -15.31
CA SER A 18 14.91 5.45 -14.29
C SER A 18 14.20 5.81 -12.99
N PHE A 19 13.69 4.79 -12.30
CA PHE A 19 13.12 4.91 -10.95
C PHE A 19 13.99 4.10 -9.99
N SER A 20 14.50 4.76 -8.96
CA SER A 20 15.32 4.14 -7.92
C SER A 20 14.59 4.19 -6.59
N TYR A 21 14.64 3.08 -5.84
CA TYR A 21 13.97 2.93 -4.55
C TYR A 21 14.99 2.48 -3.52
N PHE A 22 15.01 3.13 -2.35
CA PHE A 22 15.90 2.71 -1.27
C PHE A 22 15.41 1.39 -0.62
N HIS A 23 14.10 1.27 -0.40
CA HIS A 23 13.38 0.02 -0.13
C HIS A 23 11.97 0.09 -0.75
N PRO A 24 11.17 -1.01 -0.74
CA PRO A 24 9.89 -1.06 -1.46
C PRO A 24 8.82 -0.04 -1.03
N LEU A 25 8.98 0.64 0.11
CA LEU A 25 8.08 1.69 0.59
C LEU A 25 8.64 3.11 0.48
N SER A 26 9.90 3.24 0.04
CA SER A 26 10.48 4.56 -0.16
C SER A 26 9.79 5.26 -1.34
N PRO A 27 9.68 6.60 -1.30
CA PRO A 27 9.38 7.37 -2.50
C PRO A 27 10.36 7.03 -3.62
N ALA A 28 9.86 6.97 -4.86
CA ALA A 28 10.72 6.74 -6.02
C ALA A 28 11.57 7.98 -6.29
N LEU A 29 12.89 7.80 -6.46
CA LEU A 29 13.75 8.81 -7.06
C LEU A 29 13.69 8.66 -8.58
N LEU A 30 13.16 9.67 -9.25
CA LEU A 30 13.05 9.76 -10.70
C LEU A 30 14.29 10.42 -11.30
N GLU A 31 14.92 9.76 -12.26
CA GLU A 31 16.06 10.29 -13.02
C GLU A 31 15.82 10.22 -14.53
N PRO A 32 15.91 11.36 -15.26
CA PRO A 32 16.07 12.72 -14.73
C PRO A 32 14.84 13.16 -13.90
N ALA A 33 15.02 14.09 -12.97
CA ALA A 33 13.92 14.57 -12.12
C ALA A 33 12.74 15.17 -12.91
N VAL A 34 13.03 15.71 -14.10
CA VAL A 34 12.02 16.19 -15.05
C VAL A 34 12.38 15.62 -16.44
N PRO A 35 11.76 14.51 -16.85
CA PRO A 35 11.99 13.92 -18.17
C PRO A 35 11.56 14.83 -19.31
N ALA A 36 12.23 14.70 -20.46
CA ALA A 36 11.83 15.38 -21.68
C ALA A 36 10.45 14.88 -22.18
N ALA A 37 9.54 15.83 -22.41
CA ALA A 37 8.19 15.54 -22.90
C ALA A 37 8.21 14.82 -24.25
N GLN A 38 7.39 13.77 -24.36
CA GLN A 38 7.25 12.88 -25.51
C GLN A 38 5.94 13.16 -26.24
N PRO A 39 5.88 12.85 -27.56
CA PRO A 39 4.65 12.94 -28.32
C PRO A 39 3.51 12.12 -27.70
N VAL A 40 2.31 12.70 -27.71
CA VAL A 40 1.10 12.08 -27.16
C VAL A 40 0.74 10.81 -27.92
N LEU A 41 0.50 9.73 -27.18
CA LEU A 41 0.02 8.47 -27.74
C LEU A 41 -1.47 8.56 -28.09
N THR A 42 -1.88 7.96 -29.20
CA THR A 42 -3.31 7.81 -29.54
C THR A 42 -3.69 6.34 -29.52
N VAL A 43 -4.66 5.98 -28.68
CA VAL A 43 -5.06 4.59 -28.46
C VAL A 43 -6.57 4.45 -28.58
N SER A 44 -7.03 3.42 -29.28
CA SER A 44 -8.44 3.04 -29.34
C SER A 44 -8.63 1.55 -29.12
N GLY A 45 -9.75 1.17 -28.52
CA GLY A 45 -10.08 -0.22 -28.25
C GLY A 45 -11.38 -0.38 -27.45
N ASP A 46 -11.86 -1.61 -27.34
CA ASP A 46 -13.07 -1.91 -26.55
C ASP A 46 -12.84 -1.66 -25.05
N VAL A 47 -11.68 -2.06 -24.55
CA VAL A 47 -11.24 -1.85 -23.17
C VAL A 47 -9.85 -1.26 -23.19
N VAL A 48 -9.65 -0.12 -22.53
CA VAL A 48 -8.34 0.53 -22.42
C VAL A 48 -8.03 0.86 -20.97
N LEU A 49 -6.89 0.38 -20.48
CA LEU A 49 -6.28 0.85 -19.23
C LEU A 49 -5.24 1.92 -19.57
N ARG A 50 -5.42 3.14 -19.05
CA ARG A 50 -4.50 4.26 -19.21
C ARG A 50 -3.86 4.60 -17.87
N PHE A 51 -2.56 4.36 -17.78
CA PHE A 51 -1.71 4.90 -16.70
C PHE A 51 -1.32 6.36 -16.96
N GLY A 52 -1.00 7.08 -15.90
CA GLY A 52 -0.29 8.35 -15.96
C GLY A 52 1.16 8.13 -16.38
N PHE A 53 1.70 9.10 -17.11
CA PHE A 53 3.08 9.09 -17.62
C PHE A 53 3.87 10.18 -16.89
N VAL A 54 5.20 10.02 -16.81
CA VAL A 54 6.08 11.07 -16.26
C VAL A 54 6.62 12.00 -17.34
N GLU A 55 6.58 11.55 -18.58
CA GLU A 55 7.22 12.16 -19.74
C GLU A 55 6.24 12.42 -20.89
N GLY A 56 4.94 12.21 -20.73
CA GLY A 56 4.01 12.32 -21.85
C GLY A 56 2.55 12.17 -21.47
N ASP A 57 1.73 11.82 -22.46
CA ASP A 57 0.31 11.55 -22.24
C ASP A 57 -0.26 10.62 -23.32
N ALA A 58 -1.47 10.12 -23.08
CA ALA A 58 -2.24 9.34 -24.03
C ALA A 58 -3.68 9.89 -24.20
N VAL A 59 -4.09 10.05 -25.45
CA VAL A 59 -5.48 10.32 -25.83
C VAL A 59 -6.15 9.00 -26.20
N VAL A 60 -7.17 8.66 -25.42
CA VAL A 60 -7.85 7.36 -25.49
C VAL A 60 -9.26 7.52 -26.06
N SER A 61 -9.66 6.63 -26.97
CA SER A 61 -11.04 6.47 -27.41
C SER A 61 -11.48 5.03 -27.17
N ALA A 62 -12.31 4.78 -26.15
CA ALA A 62 -12.68 3.43 -25.76
C ALA A 62 -14.16 3.24 -25.44
N ARG A 63 -14.65 1.99 -25.52
CA ARG A 63 -15.98 1.66 -24.98
C ARG A 63 -15.94 1.66 -23.45
N ARG A 64 -14.95 0.99 -22.85
CA ARG A 64 -14.66 1.03 -21.41
C ARG A 64 -13.23 1.51 -21.20
N ALA A 65 -13.06 2.56 -20.40
CA ALA A 65 -11.73 3.03 -19.99
C ALA A 65 -11.55 2.85 -18.48
N VAL A 66 -10.40 2.33 -18.08
CA VAL A 66 -9.89 2.43 -16.72
C VAL A 66 -8.75 3.44 -16.74
N HIS A 67 -8.82 4.45 -15.90
CA HIS A 67 -7.78 5.49 -15.81
C HIS A 67 -7.12 5.48 -14.45
N ASP A 68 -5.82 5.27 -14.43
CA ASP A 68 -4.98 5.40 -13.24
C ASP A 68 -4.06 6.62 -13.43
N PRO A 69 -4.42 7.80 -12.92
CA PRO A 69 -3.75 9.06 -13.27
C PRO A 69 -2.35 9.22 -12.68
N GLN A 70 -2.00 8.51 -11.59
CA GLN A 70 -0.78 8.68 -10.81
C GLN A 70 -0.60 10.10 -10.19
N THR A 71 0.33 10.25 -9.24
CA THR A 71 0.55 11.41 -8.34
C THR A 71 0.65 12.81 -9.00
N GLY A 72 0.90 12.93 -10.30
CA GLY A 72 0.99 14.21 -11.01
C GLY A 72 -0.25 14.65 -11.79
N HIS A 73 -1.15 13.71 -12.11
CA HIS A 73 -2.29 13.97 -13.00
C HIS A 73 -3.65 13.69 -12.36
N ALA A 74 -3.67 13.30 -11.08
CA ALA A 74 -4.90 12.93 -10.37
C ALA A 74 -5.95 14.04 -10.35
N ALA A 75 -5.54 15.31 -10.38
CA ALA A 75 -6.45 16.46 -10.45
C ALA A 75 -6.97 16.76 -11.86
N SER A 76 -6.33 16.23 -12.91
CA SER A 76 -6.70 16.49 -14.30
C SER A 76 -7.81 15.54 -14.75
N PRO A 77 -8.98 16.04 -15.15
CA PRO A 77 -10.07 15.19 -15.64
C PRO A 77 -9.63 14.32 -16.82
N PHE A 78 -10.09 13.07 -16.87
CA PHE A 78 -9.74 12.12 -17.93
C PHE A 78 -10.00 12.70 -19.33
N ARG A 79 -11.12 13.42 -19.48
CA ARG A 79 -11.58 14.00 -20.75
C ARG A 79 -10.87 15.31 -21.13
N ALA A 80 -10.05 15.90 -20.25
CA ALA A 80 -9.45 17.21 -20.45
C ALA A 80 -8.49 17.27 -21.66
N ASN A 81 -7.83 16.15 -21.98
CA ASN A 81 -6.92 16.06 -23.12
C ASN A 81 -7.60 15.61 -24.43
N GLY A 82 -8.93 15.49 -24.44
CA GLY A 82 -9.70 15.00 -25.58
C GLY A 82 -10.01 13.49 -25.55
N SER A 83 -9.59 12.77 -24.51
CA SER A 83 -9.95 11.36 -24.33
C SER A 83 -11.47 11.17 -24.15
N ARG A 84 -11.98 10.03 -24.63
CA ARG A 84 -13.39 9.66 -24.63
C ARG A 84 -13.57 8.21 -24.22
N ALA A 85 -14.53 7.99 -23.32
CA ALA A 85 -15.02 6.66 -22.99
C ALA A 85 -16.54 6.66 -22.84
N GLU A 86 -17.22 5.59 -23.27
CA GLU A 86 -18.66 5.40 -22.99
C GLU A 86 -18.87 5.08 -21.50
N ARG A 87 -17.99 4.27 -20.92
CA ARG A 87 -17.94 3.98 -19.48
C ARG A 87 -16.54 4.21 -18.96
N LEU A 88 -16.41 4.96 -17.88
CA LEU A 88 -15.14 5.34 -17.28
C LEU A 88 -15.07 4.89 -15.83
N ALA A 89 -14.01 4.18 -15.49
CA ALA A 89 -13.59 3.95 -14.11
C ALA A 89 -12.27 4.67 -13.85
N VAL A 90 -12.15 5.34 -12.70
CA VAL A 90 -10.90 5.98 -12.26
C VAL A 90 -10.37 5.23 -11.05
N VAL A 91 -9.10 4.85 -11.08
CA VAL A 91 -8.44 4.05 -10.05
C VAL A 91 -7.23 4.81 -9.53
N LEU A 92 -7.22 5.17 -8.26
CA LEU A 92 -6.19 6.01 -7.67
C LEU A 92 -5.95 5.62 -6.22
N ASN A 93 -4.82 6.01 -5.64
CA ASN A 93 -4.55 5.78 -4.22
C ASN A 93 -5.19 6.86 -3.32
N GLN A 94 -5.32 6.59 -2.02
CA GLN A 94 -5.92 7.51 -1.05
C GLN A 94 -5.26 8.90 -1.06
N GLY A 95 -3.93 8.97 -1.09
CA GLY A 95 -3.19 10.23 -1.09
C GLY A 95 -3.42 11.04 -2.38
N GLU A 96 -3.45 10.38 -3.54
CA GLU A 96 -3.81 10.99 -4.82
C GLU A 96 -5.25 11.54 -4.80
N ALA A 97 -6.17 10.77 -4.22
CA ALA A 97 -7.58 11.10 -4.15
C ALA A 97 -7.85 12.32 -3.25
N GLU A 98 -7.22 12.36 -2.08
CA GLU A 98 -7.28 13.49 -1.15
C GLU A 98 -6.60 14.73 -1.74
N ALA A 99 -5.42 14.58 -2.36
CA ALA A 99 -4.71 15.68 -2.99
C ALA A 99 -5.49 16.28 -4.19
N ALA A 100 -6.14 15.45 -5.00
CA ALA A 100 -6.91 15.89 -6.15
C ALA A 100 -8.20 16.62 -5.78
N THR A 101 -8.82 16.26 -4.65
CA THR A 101 -10.14 16.79 -4.25
C THR A 101 -10.10 17.81 -3.14
N GLY A 102 -9.05 17.80 -2.30
CA GLY A 102 -9.03 18.51 -1.02
C GLY A 102 -10.05 17.99 0.01
N ALA A 103 -10.72 16.87 -0.28
CA ALA A 103 -11.73 16.24 0.57
C ALA A 103 -11.14 15.03 1.31
N ALA A 104 -11.88 14.50 2.29
CA ALA A 104 -11.54 13.28 3.02
C ALA A 104 -12.75 12.36 3.16
N GLY A 105 -12.52 11.07 3.42
CA GLY A 105 -13.59 10.10 3.62
C GLY A 105 -14.44 9.87 2.37
N ASP A 106 -15.76 9.86 2.52
CA ASP A 106 -16.72 9.50 1.46
C ASP A 106 -16.85 10.61 0.40
N ASP A 107 -16.60 11.86 0.80
CA ASP A 107 -16.72 13.04 -0.07
C ASP A 107 -15.72 13.00 -1.23
N VAL A 108 -14.57 12.36 -1.01
CA VAL A 108 -13.54 12.14 -2.04
C VAL A 108 -14.11 11.41 -3.25
N GLY A 109 -14.89 10.35 -3.02
CA GLY A 109 -15.46 9.55 -4.10
C GLY A 109 -16.47 10.33 -4.93
N THR A 110 -17.35 11.09 -4.26
CA THR A 110 -18.34 11.94 -4.94
C THR A 110 -17.68 13.03 -5.78
N ALA A 111 -16.66 13.68 -5.23
CA ALA A 111 -15.89 14.71 -5.93
C ALA A 111 -15.18 14.16 -7.17
N LEU A 112 -14.56 12.97 -7.07
CA LEU A 112 -13.86 12.34 -8.20
C LEU A 112 -14.80 11.84 -9.29
N LEU A 113 -15.94 11.26 -8.92
CA LEU A 113 -16.97 10.85 -9.88
C LEU A 113 -17.41 12.05 -10.73
N ALA A 114 -17.68 13.19 -10.08
CA ALA A 114 -18.07 14.43 -10.76
C ALA A 114 -16.92 15.03 -11.58
N ALA A 115 -15.71 15.13 -11.01
CA ALA A 115 -14.56 15.77 -11.65
C ALA A 115 -14.14 15.06 -12.94
N HIS A 116 -14.20 13.73 -12.95
CA HIS A 116 -13.81 12.92 -14.12
C HIS A 116 -14.98 12.60 -15.06
N ASP A 117 -16.23 12.92 -14.69
CA ASP A 117 -17.43 12.39 -15.36
C ASP A 117 -17.35 10.86 -15.48
N ALA A 118 -17.03 10.22 -14.35
CA ALA A 118 -16.77 8.79 -14.25
C ALA A 118 -17.99 8.04 -13.71
N GLU A 119 -18.17 6.81 -14.17
CA GLU A 119 -19.18 5.90 -13.64
C GLU A 119 -18.75 5.32 -12.28
N ILE A 120 -17.45 5.02 -12.16
CA ILE A 120 -16.85 4.34 -11.02
C ILE A 120 -15.57 5.06 -10.61
N VAL A 121 -15.36 5.14 -9.30
CA VAL A 121 -14.07 5.52 -8.71
C VAL A 121 -13.65 4.41 -7.75
N VAL A 122 -12.41 3.95 -7.85
CA VAL A 122 -11.81 3.00 -6.90
C VAL A 122 -10.63 3.66 -6.22
N VAL A 123 -10.73 3.84 -4.90
CA VAL A 123 -9.65 4.39 -4.08
C VAL A 123 -8.90 3.26 -3.39
N LYS A 124 -7.63 3.07 -3.77
CA LYS A 124 -6.70 2.09 -3.20
C LYS A 124 -6.19 2.63 -1.85
N ARG A 125 -6.36 1.86 -0.77
CA ARG A 125 -6.04 2.25 0.62
C ARG A 125 -4.97 1.35 1.27
N GLY A 126 -4.04 0.82 0.47
CA GLY A 126 -2.90 0.07 0.97
C GLY A 126 -3.29 -1.08 1.90
N CYS A 127 -2.85 -1.02 3.16
CA CYS A 127 -3.12 -2.06 4.16
C CYS A 127 -4.61 -2.20 4.53
N GLU A 128 -5.46 -1.21 4.21
CA GLU A 128 -6.91 -1.20 4.44
C GLU A 128 -7.73 -1.75 3.26
N GLY A 129 -7.07 -2.12 2.15
CA GLY A 129 -7.72 -2.64 0.94
C GLY A 129 -8.09 -1.53 -0.04
N ALA A 130 -9.34 -1.47 -0.47
CA ALA A 130 -9.82 -0.45 -1.41
C ALA A 130 -11.25 -0.02 -1.08
N ARG A 131 -11.72 1.05 -1.73
CA ARG A 131 -13.11 1.49 -1.64
C ARG A 131 -13.65 1.84 -3.01
N VAL A 132 -14.85 1.37 -3.32
CA VAL A 132 -15.52 1.57 -4.60
C VAL A 132 -16.66 2.55 -4.44
N PHE A 133 -16.71 3.55 -5.31
CA PHE A 133 -17.76 4.56 -5.42
C PHE A 133 -18.43 4.43 -6.79
N ARG A 134 -19.75 4.59 -6.82
CA ARG A 134 -20.57 4.55 -8.04
C ARG A 134 -21.54 5.71 -8.04
N VAL A 135 -21.89 6.22 -9.22
CA VAL A 135 -22.94 7.24 -9.35
C VAL A 135 -24.25 6.72 -8.75
N GLY A 136 -24.79 7.44 -7.77
CA GLY A 136 -26.06 7.11 -7.11
C GLY A 136 -26.04 5.88 -6.21
N GLY A 137 -24.87 5.27 -5.95
CA GLY A 137 -24.71 4.11 -5.08
C GLY A 137 -24.02 4.45 -3.77
N MET A 138 -24.22 3.60 -2.76
CA MET A 138 -23.45 3.67 -1.52
C MET A 138 -21.99 3.21 -1.75
N PRO A 139 -21.00 3.84 -1.10
CA PRO A 139 -19.63 3.36 -1.14
C PRO A 139 -19.51 1.93 -0.59
N ALA A 140 -18.65 1.13 -1.19
CA ALA A 140 -18.41 -0.25 -0.77
C ALA A 140 -16.94 -0.45 -0.41
N ASP A 141 -16.68 -0.98 0.78
CA ASP A 141 -15.34 -1.34 1.24
C ASP A 141 -14.93 -2.71 0.70
N ILE A 142 -13.73 -2.77 0.13
CA ILE A 142 -13.07 -3.99 -0.31
C ILE A 142 -11.96 -4.30 0.69
N PRO A 143 -11.91 -5.52 1.26
CA PRO A 143 -10.88 -5.86 2.22
C PRO A 143 -9.48 -5.88 1.57
N ALA A 144 -8.46 -5.63 2.38
CA ALA A 144 -7.12 -6.13 2.08
C ALA A 144 -7.09 -7.64 2.34
N TYR A 145 -6.19 -8.34 1.66
CA TYR A 145 -5.96 -9.76 1.83
C TYR A 145 -4.58 -9.98 2.44
N ARG A 146 -4.48 -10.92 3.38
CA ARG A 146 -3.21 -11.23 4.05
C ARG A 146 -2.21 -11.81 3.06
N SER A 147 -0.96 -11.37 3.19
CA SER A 147 0.21 -11.98 2.56
C SER A 147 1.30 -12.22 3.62
N GLU A 148 2.15 -13.22 3.42
CA GLU A 148 3.28 -13.44 4.33
C GLU A 148 4.39 -12.42 4.09
N ARG A 149 4.66 -12.12 2.82
CA ARG A 149 5.62 -11.09 2.41
C ARG A 149 4.92 -9.94 1.70
N VAL A 150 5.56 -8.78 1.67
CA VAL A 150 5.05 -7.61 0.95
C VAL A 150 6.14 -6.96 0.12
N PHE A 151 6.10 -7.19 -1.19
CA PHE A 151 6.83 -6.39 -2.18
C PHE A 151 5.90 -5.35 -2.82
N LYS A 152 6.02 -4.09 -2.41
CA LYS A 152 5.03 -3.04 -2.74
C LYS A 152 5.16 -2.47 -4.15
N ILE A 153 6.35 -2.40 -4.73
CA ILE A 153 6.59 -1.76 -6.04
C ILE A 153 5.78 -2.50 -7.12
N GLY A 154 5.02 -1.76 -7.94
CA GLY A 154 4.17 -2.31 -9.00
C GLY A 154 2.80 -2.86 -8.54
N SER A 155 2.54 -2.96 -7.23
CA SER A 155 1.24 -3.45 -6.73
C SER A 155 0.05 -2.59 -7.17
N GLY A 156 0.24 -1.28 -7.34
CA GLY A 156 -0.78 -0.38 -7.87
C GLY A 156 -1.14 -0.71 -9.31
N ASP A 157 -0.14 -1.02 -10.13
CA ASP A 157 -0.33 -1.38 -11.54
C ASP A 157 -1.02 -2.74 -11.67
N VAL A 158 -0.64 -3.69 -10.80
CA VAL A 158 -1.31 -5.00 -10.70
C VAL A 158 -2.79 -4.83 -10.35
N PHE A 159 -3.12 -3.95 -9.39
CA PHE A 159 -4.51 -3.67 -9.06
C PHE A 159 -5.26 -3.13 -10.29
N SER A 160 -4.72 -2.09 -10.93
CA SER A 160 -5.38 -1.43 -12.06
C SER A 160 -5.51 -2.35 -13.28
N ALA A 161 -4.52 -3.20 -13.54
CA ALA A 161 -4.56 -4.23 -14.59
C ALA A 161 -5.59 -5.32 -14.31
N ALA A 162 -5.61 -5.87 -13.09
CA ALA A 162 -6.60 -6.88 -12.69
C ALA A 162 -8.02 -6.31 -12.73
N PHE A 163 -8.20 -5.08 -12.24
CA PHE A 163 -9.49 -4.39 -12.31
C PHE A 163 -9.94 -4.17 -13.75
N ALA A 164 -9.05 -3.72 -14.65
CA ALA A 164 -9.35 -3.54 -16.06
C ALA A 164 -9.74 -4.86 -16.75
N HIS A 165 -9.08 -5.97 -16.41
CA HIS A 165 -9.48 -7.28 -16.91
C HIS A 165 -10.90 -7.67 -16.43
N HIS A 166 -11.16 -7.57 -15.11
CA HIS A 166 -12.40 -8.06 -14.54
C HIS A 166 -13.61 -7.16 -14.80
N TRP A 167 -13.49 -5.85 -14.62
CA TRP A 167 -14.57 -4.90 -14.91
C TRP A 167 -14.66 -4.58 -16.40
N GLY A 168 -13.52 -4.29 -17.03
CA GLY A 168 -13.45 -3.87 -18.42
C GLY A 168 -13.77 -5.02 -19.38
N GLU A 169 -12.96 -6.08 -19.38
CA GLU A 169 -13.07 -7.17 -20.35
C GLU A 169 -14.13 -8.22 -19.98
N ARG A 170 -14.13 -8.67 -18.72
CA ARG A 170 -15.07 -9.72 -18.25
C ARG A 170 -16.46 -9.16 -17.91
N GLY A 171 -16.59 -7.84 -17.71
CA GLY A 171 -17.87 -7.19 -17.43
C GLY A 171 -18.47 -7.51 -16.07
N LEU A 172 -17.63 -7.83 -15.08
CA LEU A 172 -18.08 -7.97 -13.70
C LEU A 172 -18.54 -6.63 -13.12
N ASP A 173 -19.32 -6.70 -12.05
CA ASP A 173 -19.62 -5.53 -11.24
C ASP A 173 -18.33 -4.95 -10.61
N ALA A 174 -18.33 -3.63 -10.36
CA ALA A 174 -17.14 -2.92 -9.90
C ALA A 174 -16.62 -3.39 -8.53
N VAL A 175 -17.49 -3.85 -7.62
CA VAL A 175 -17.09 -4.39 -6.32
C VAL A 175 -16.43 -5.75 -6.48
N ASP A 176 -17.02 -6.64 -7.27
CA ASP A 176 -16.43 -7.96 -7.54
C ASP A 176 -15.09 -7.84 -8.28
N ALA A 177 -14.99 -6.92 -9.24
CA ALA A 177 -13.75 -6.65 -9.95
C ALA A 177 -12.67 -6.06 -9.03
N ALA A 178 -13.03 -5.16 -8.11
CA ALA A 178 -12.10 -4.59 -7.14
C ALA A 178 -11.67 -5.62 -6.08
N ASP A 179 -12.55 -6.54 -5.70
CA ASP A 179 -12.21 -7.66 -4.81
C ASP A 179 -11.14 -8.57 -5.44
N LEU A 180 -11.37 -8.99 -6.69
CA LEU A 180 -10.39 -9.79 -7.44
C LEU A 180 -9.08 -9.03 -7.67
N ALA A 181 -9.14 -7.71 -7.89
CA ALA A 181 -7.94 -6.88 -7.97
C ALA A 181 -7.17 -6.85 -6.63
N SER A 182 -7.86 -6.71 -5.49
CA SER A 182 -7.24 -6.73 -4.15
C SER A 182 -6.58 -8.09 -3.84
N ARG A 183 -7.23 -9.19 -4.22
CA ARG A 183 -6.66 -10.55 -4.12
C ARG A 183 -5.43 -10.74 -5.02
N SER A 184 -5.52 -10.22 -6.25
CA SER A 184 -4.40 -10.23 -7.20
C SER A 184 -3.19 -9.49 -6.65
N VAL A 185 -3.41 -8.34 -5.99
CA VAL A 185 -2.35 -7.61 -5.29
C VAL A 185 -1.76 -8.44 -4.16
N ALA A 186 -2.58 -9.05 -3.30
CA ALA A 186 -2.07 -9.86 -2.20
C ALA A 186 -1.22 -11.04 -2.69
N HIS A 187 -1.62 -11.69 -3.80
CA HIS A 187 -0.79 -12.72 -4.42
C HIS A 187 0.52 -12.15 -4.96
N PHE A 188 0.46 -11.05 -5.72
CA PHE A 188 1.63 -10.43 -6.31
C PHE A 188 2.63 -9.96 -5.25
N VAL A 189 2.20 -9.29 -4.18
CA VAL A 189 3.12 -8.76 -3.17
C VAL A 189 3.76 -9.88 -2.34
N ASP A 190 3.10 -11.04 -2.21
CA ASP A 190 3.65 -12.19 -1.50
C ASP A 190 4.72 -12.93 -2.32
N TYR A 191 4.44 -13.17 -3.60
CA TYR A 191 5.32 -13.99 -4.45
C TYR A 191 6.24 -13.17 -5.35
N HIS A 192 5.96 -11.88 -5.53
CA HIS A 192 6.57 -11.00 -6.53
C HIS A 192 6.58 -11.65 -7.93
N ALA A 193 5.46 -12.26 -8.30
CA ALA A 193 5.36 -13.12 -9.46
C ALA A 193 4.22 -12.71 -10.41
N LEU A 194 4.51 -12.80 -11.70
CA LEU A 194 3.56 -12.72 -12.81
C LEU A 194 3.80 -13.93 -13.72
N PRO A 195 2.77 -14.45 -14.41
CA PRO A 195 1.38 -13.96 -14.46
C PRO A 195 0.60 -14.23 -13.17
N LEU A 196 -0.50 -13.49 -12.98
CA LEU A 196 -1.42 -13.72 -11.87
C LEU A 196 -2.16 -15.06 -12.03
N PRO A 197 -2.47 -15.75 -10.94
CA PRO A 197 -3.25 -16.98 -11.00
C PRO A 197 -4.73 -16.70 -11.36
N PRO A 198 -5.48 -17.71 -11.82
CA PRO A 198 -6.91 -17.59 -12.06
C PRO A 198 -7.71 -17.18 -10.82
N ALA A 199 -8.83 -16.50 -11.03
CA ALA A 199 -9.72 -16.02 -9.95
C ALA A 199 -10.15 -17.11 -8.95
N ALA A 200 -10.29 -18.36 -9.40
CA ALA A 200 -10.65 -19.49 -8.54
C ALA A 200 -9.58 -19.80 -7.48
N GLU A 201 -8.29 -19.63 -7.81
CA GLU A 201 -7.18 -19.84 -6.87
C GLU A 201 -7.01 -18.66 -5.90
N LEU A 202 -7.38 -17.46 -6.34
CA LEU A 202 -7.37 -16.26 -5.51
C LEU A 202 -8.47 -16.28 -4.42
N ALA A 203 -9.54 -17.05 -4.63
CA ALA A 203 -10.71 -17.07 -3.74
C ALA A 203 -10.39 -17.57 -2.32
N SER A 204 -9.37 -18.40 -2.12
CA SER A 204 -9.01 -18.97 -0.82
C SER A 204 -8.19 -18.03 0.09
N GLN A 205 -7.79 -16.86 -0.40
CA GLN A 205 -7.03 -15.91 0.39
C GLN A 205 -7.83 -15.37 1.57
N SER A 206 -7.16 -15.23 2.71
CA SER A 206 -7.77 -14.70 3.94
C SER A 206 -7.96 -13.20 3.85
N ALA A 207 -9.22 -12.75 3.83
CA ALA A 207 -9.57 -11.34 3.96
C ALA A 207 -9.24 -10.81 5.36
N LEU A 208 -8.82 -9.56 5.42
CA LEU A 208 -8.81 -8.76 6.64
C LEU A 208 -10.19 -8.11 6.83
N PRO A 209 -10.53 -7.65 8.06
CA PRO A 209 -11.78 -6.94 8.28
C PRO A 209 -11.89 -5.70 7.36
N ALA A 210 -12.90 -5.68 6.49
CA ALA A 210 -13.14 -4.56 5.59
C ALA A 210 -13.51 -3.29 6.37
N GLY A 211 -13.02 -2.13 5.93
CA GLY A 211 -13.34 -0.83 6.52
C GLY A 211 -12.72 -0.57 7.91
N ARG A 212 -11.80 -1.43 8.38
CA ARG A 212 -11.10 -1.25 9.65
C ARG A 212 -9.73 -0.59 9.43
N ARG A 213 -9.49 0.48 10.18
CA ARG A 213 -8.19 1.17 10.21
C ARG A 213 -7.26 0.55 11.27
N PRO A 214 -5.93 0.64 11.11
CA PRO A 214 -5.01 0.19 12.15
C PRO A 214 -5.21 0.99 13.45
N GLY A 215 -5.22 0.30 14.59
CA GLY A 215 -5.11 0.92 15.91
C GLY A 215 -3.69 1.45 16.19
N LEU A 216 -3.49 2.03 17.39
CA LEU A 216 -2.19 2.53 17.83
C LEU A 216 -1.15 1.41 17.91
N ILE A 217 -0.02 1.57 17.23
CA ILE A 217 1.09 0.60 17.23
C ILE A 217 2.19 1.10 18.16
N TYR A 218 2.66 0.24 19.06
CA TYR A 218 3.88 0.47 19.82
C TYR A 218 5.10 0.13 18.97
N LEU A 219 5.97 1.10 18.69
CA LEU A 219 7.22 0.90 17.95
C LEU A 219 8.38 0.73 18.93
N ALA A 220 8.69 -0.53 19.24
CA ALA A 220 9.81 -0.92 20.08
C ALA A 220 11.09 -1.04 19.25
N GLY A 221 12.19 -0.50 19.75
CA GLY A 221 13.50 -0.63 19.11
C GLY A 221 14.55 0.23 19.79
N PRO A 222 15.83 -0.15 19.71
CA PRO A 222 16.91 0.67 20.23
C PRO A 222 17.08 1.93 19.35
N PHE A 223 17.71 2.97 19.91
CA PHE A 223 18.05 4.22 19.21
C PHE A 223 19.38 4.80 19.72
N PHE A 224 20.31 3.93 20.10
CA PHE A 224 21.59 4.29 20.72
C PHE A 224 22.64 4.76 19.71
N ASP A 225 22.51 4.35 18.46
CA ASP A 225 23.35 4.78 17.35
C ASP A 225 22.54 5.30 16.16
N LEU A 226 23.25 5.82 15.15
CA LEU A 226 22.63 6.41 13.97
C LEU A 226 21.79 5.42 13.16
N ALA A 227 22.25 4.17 13.01
CA ALA A 227 21.55 3.17 12.20
C ALA A 227 20.25 2.73 12.88
N GLN A 228 20.30 2.51 14.19
CA GLN A 228 19.14 2.19 15.02
C GLN A 228 18.12 3.32 15.01
N ARG A 229 18.57 4.56 15.23
CA ARG A 229 17.70 5.74 15.15
C ARG A 229 17.08 5.89 13.77
N TRP A 230 17.86 5.74 12.71
CA TRP A 230 17.37 5.84 11.34
C TRP A 230 16.24 4.82 11.07
N LEU A 231 16.40 3.58 11.53
CA LEU A 231 15.37 2.55 11.36
C LEU A 231 14.09 2.86 12.15
N VAL A 232 14.20 3.42 13.36
CA VAL A 232 13.03 3.86 14.16
C VAL A 232 12.28 4.99 13.44
N GLU A 233 12.99 6.00 12.95
CA GLU A 233 12.41 7.16 12.27
C GLU A 233 11.73 6.72 10.96
N GLU A 234 12.41 5.88 10.15
CA GLU A 234 11.85 5.35 8.91
C GLU A 234 10.61 4.46 9.18
N ALA A 235 10.68 3.57 10.16
CA ALA A 235 9.53 2.72 10.52
C ALA A 235 8.33 3.56 11.00
N LEU A 236 8.58 4.60 11.80
CA LEU A 236 7.55 5.53 12.27
C LEU A 236 6.88 6.24 11.09
N GLU A 237 7.66 6.85 10.20
CA GLU A 237 7.14 7.58 9.04
C GLU A 237 6.34 6.65 8.12
N ARG A 238 6.83 5.44 7.86
CA ARG A 238 6.13 4.48 6.98
C ARG A 238 4.88 3.90 7.61
N LEU A 239 4.85 3.62 8.91
CA LEU A 239 3.61 3.21 9.59
C LEU A 239 2.54 4.32 9.53
N GLN A 240 2.94 5.57 9.75
CA GLN A 240 2.04 6.72 9.63
C GLN A 240 1.52 6.88 8.20
N ALA A 241 2.38 6.72 7.19
CA ALA A 241 1.98 6.72 5.78
C ALA A 241 1.04 5.56 5.41
N LEU A 242 1.08 4.45 6.15
CA LEU A 242 0.12 3.35 6.05
C LEU A 242 -1.20 3.62 6.79
N GLY A 243 -1.36 4.79 7.40
CA GLY A 243 -2.55 5.18 8.15
C GLY A 243 -2.57 4.68 9.60
N ALA A 244 -1.48 4.08 10.09
CA ALA A 244 -1.39 3.58 11.46
C ALA A 244 -0.87 4.67 12.41
N PRO A 245 -1.58 5.01 13.49
CA PRO A 245 -1.01 5.83 14.55
C PRO A 245 0.09 5.05 15.27
N VAL A 246 1.16 5.74 15.67
CA VAL A 246 2.35 5.13 16.27
C VAL A 246 2.67 5.78 17.61
N PHE A 247 2.91 4.97 18.63
CA PHE A 247 3.59 5.36 19.86
C PHE A 247 5.04 4.89 19.77
N SER A 248 5.99 5.81 19.85
CA SER A 248 7.42 5.50 19.87
C SER A 248 8.03 6.02 21.18
N PRO A 249 8.70 5.18 21.99
CA PRO A 249 9.36 5.62 23.22
C PRO A 249 10.30 6.81 23.03
N LEU A 250 11.05 6.80 21.92
CA LEU A 250 11.94 7.90 21.53
C LEU A 250 11.21 9.25 21.41
N HIS A 251 9.99 9.25 20.87
CA HIS A 251 9.25 10.46 20.52
C HIS A 251 8.31 10.91 21.65
N GLU A 252 7.66 9.95 22.32
CA GLU A 252 6.60 10.21 23.29
C GLU A 252 7.14 10.35 24.72
N VAL A 253 8.20 9.61 25.06
CA VAL A 253 8.83 9.63 26.39
C VAL A 253 10.14 10.42 26.35
N GLY A 254 10.96 10.17 25.33
CA GLY A 254 12.25 10.84 25.13
C GLY A 254 13.36 10.33 26.05
N THR A 255 14.53 10.96 25.95
CA THR A 255 15.74 10.54 26.66
C THR A 255 16.01 11.39 27.90
N GLY A 256 16.66 10.80 28.91
CA GLY A 256 17.19 11.55 30.06
C GLY A 256 16.28 11.64 31.29
N ARG A 257 15.15 10.94 31.30
CA ARG A 257 14.32 10.76 32.50
C ARG A 257 14.92 9.70 33.44
N PRO A 258 14.59 9.72 34.74
CA PRO A 258 14.94 8.63 35.65
C PRO A 258 14.40 7.28 35.16
N ALA A 259 15.18 6.21 35.32
CA ALA A 259 14.83 4.88 34.78
C ALA A 259 13.44 4.39 35.20
N GLN A 260 13.02 4.67 36.44
CA GLN A 260 11.71 4.29 36.95
C GLN A 260 10.56 5.03 36.24
N GLU A 261 10.76 6.30 35.90
CA GLU A 261 9.78 7.11 35.19
C GLU A 261 9.71 6.73 33.71
N THR A 262 10.86 6.50 33.07
CA THR A 262 10.93 6.01 31.68
C THR A 262 10.19 4.70 31.54
N ALA A 263 10.54 3.69 32.35
CA ALA A 263 9.92 2.37 32.28
C ALA A 263 8.41 2.43 32.55
N ALA A 264 7.96 3.25 33.51
CA ALA A 264 6.53 3.42 33.77
C ALA A 264 5.79 4.04 32.57
N ALA A 265 6.35 5.09 31.97
CA ALA A 265 5.75 5.77 30.82
C ALA A 265 5.70 4.90 29.56
N ASP A 266 6.78 4.16 29.28
CA ASP A 266 6.87 3.23 28.15
C ASP A 266 5.82 2.12 28.27
N LEU A 267 5.74 1.46 29.44
CA LEU A 267 4.78 0.39 29.68
C LEU A 267 3.32 0.88 29.68
N GLU A 268 3.06 2.08 30.19
CA GLU A 268 1.73 2.70 30.07
C GLU A 268 1.37 2.99 28.61
N GLY A 269 2.33 3.48 27.82
CA GLY A 269 2.17 3.69 26.38
C GLY A 269 1.85 2.39 25.64
N LEU A 270 2.61 1.33 25.92
CA LEU A 270 2.43 -0.01 25.35
C LEU A 270 1.03 -0.57 25.70
N ASP A 271 0.55 -0.39 26.92
CA ASP A 271 -0.76 -0.87 27.34
C ASP A 271 -1.92 -0.27 26.54
N ARG A 272 -1.78 0.97 26.04
CA ARG A 272 -2.78 1.63 25.18
C ARG A 272 -2.73 1.18 23.71
N CYS A 273 -1.67 0.50 23.29
CA CYS A 273 -1.47 0.11 21.90
C CYS A 273 -2.24 -1.18 21.55
N ALA A 274 -2.72 -1.28 20.30
CA ALA A 274 -3.41 -2.45 19.75
C ALA A 274 -2.42 -3.57 19.37
N ALA A 275 -1.22 -3.20 18.91
CA ALA A 275 -0.15 -4.13 18.54
C ALA A 275 1.22 -3.55 18.86
N LEU A 276 2.25 -4.39 18.81
CA LEU A 276 3.65 -3.98 18.94
C LEU A 276 4.44 -4.41 17.70
N LEU A 277 5.22 -3.49 17.14
CA LEU A 277 6.30 -3.76 16.19
C LEU A 277 7.65 -3.64 16.91
N ALA A 278 8.44 -4.71 16.92
CA ALA A 278 9.79 -4.73 17.48
C ALA A 278 10.86 -4.73 16.38
N LEU A 279 11.76 -3.76 16.41
CA LEU A 279 12.95 -3.69 15.56
C LEU A 279 14.11 -4.40 16.28
N LEU A 280 14.34 -5.69 15.97
CA LEU A 280 15.09 -6.59 16.86
C LEU A 280 16.48 -7.01 16.35
N ASP A 281 17.00 -6.40 15.30
CA ASP A 281 18.29 -6.80 14.71
C ASP A 281 19.51 -6.72 15.65
N GLY A 282 19.41 -5.95 16.74
CA GLY A 282 20.43 -5.85 17.79
C GLY A 282 20.17 -6.71 19.03
N ALA A 283 19.06 -7.48 19.09
CA ALA A 283 18.61 -8.22 20.28
C ALA A 283 18.63 -7.36 21.56
N ASP A 284 18.23 -6.10 21.45
CA ASP A 284 18.25 -5.14 22.56
C ASP A 284 17.42 -5.67 23.75
N PRO A 285 17.98 -5.73 24.98
CA PRO A 285 17.28 -6.22 26.15
C PRO A 285 15.99 -5.44 26.49
N GLY A 286 15.97 -4.13 26.26
CA GLY A 286 14.77 -3.30 26.50
C GLY A 286 13.63 -3.70 25.56
N THR A 287 13.94 -3.79 24.27
CA THR A 287 13.02 -4.24 23.22
C THR A 287 12.50 -5.66 23.51
N LEU A 288 13.37 -6.59 23.92
CA LEU A 288 12.96 -7.95 24.31
C LEU A 288 12.03 -7.97 25.53
N PHE A 289 12.29 -7.10 26.52
CA PHE A 289 11.42 -6.95 27.69
C PHE A 289 10.03 -6.47 27.30
N GLU A 290 9.94 -5.45 26.44
CA GLU A 290 8.68 -4.92 25.91
C GLU A 290 7.91 -5.98 25.11
N VAL A 291 8.59 -6.76 24.27
CA VAL A 291 7.98 -7.90 23.57
C VAL A 291 7.40 -8.91 24.56
N GLY A 292 8.17 -9.31 25.57
CA GLY A 292 7.71 -10.24 26.60
C GLY A 292 6.48 -9.70 27.36
N TYR A 293 6.50 -8.42 27.72
CA TYR A 293 5.39 -7.73 28.37
C TYR A 293 4.13 -7.70 27.49
N ALA A 294 4.27 -7.32 26.22
CA ALA A 294 3.17 -7.30 25.24
C ALA A 294 2.53 -8.68 25.08
N ARG A 295 3.34 -9.74 24.93
CA ARG A 295 2.85 -11.12 24.84
C ARG A 295 2.14 -11.58 26.11
N ALA A 296 2.68 -11.25 27.29
CA ALA A 296 2.04 -11.56 28.58
C ALA A 296 0.66 -10.87 28.72
N ARG A 297 0.44 -9.74 28.05
CA ARG A 297 -0.84 -9.02 27.97
C ARG A 297 -1.73 -9.47 26.82
N GLY A 298 -1.35 -10.50 26.07
CA GLY A 298 -2.12 -11.02 24.94
C GLY A 298 -2.11 -10.12 23.71
N LYS A 299 -1.24 -9.11 23.64
CA LYS A 299 -1.14 -8.22 22.48
C LYS A 299 -0.43 -8.93 21.32
N PRO A 300 -0.88 -8.74 20.08
CA PRO A 300 -0.17 -9.25 18.92
C PRO A 300 1.18 -8.51 18.77
N VAL A 301 2.21 -9.27 18.44
CA VAL A 301 3.58 -8.76 18.27
C VAL A 301 4.10 -9.17 16.90
N VAL A 302 4.63 -8.20 16.18
CA VAL A 302 5.40 -8.37 14.95
C VAL A 302 6.85 -7.98 15.23
N VAL A 303 7.79 -8.79 14.73
CA VAL A 303 9.22 -8.59 14.92
C VAL A 303 9.87 -8.45 13.56
N LEU A 304 10.58 -7.35 13.34
CA LEU A 304 11.57 -7.25 12.27
C LEU A 304 12.88 -7.87 12.77
N ALA A 305 13.31 -8.94 12.11
CA ALA A 305 14.57 -9.62 12.39
C ALA A 305 15.25 -10.04 11.08
N GLU A 306 15.98 -9.12 10.46
CA GLU A 306 16.76 -9.36 9.24
C GLU A 306 18.09 -10.07 9.56
N ARG A 307 18.63 -9.86 10.77
CA ARG A 307 19.99 -10.31 11.14
C ARG A 307 20.04 -11.47 12.14
N LEU A 308 18.94 -11.76 12.84
CA LEU A 308 18.90 -12.84 13.82
C LEU A 308 18.64 -14.19 13.15
N ASP A 309 19.37 -15.22 13.55
CA ASP A 309 19.12 -16.60 13.13
C ASP A 309 18.00 -17.26 13.96
N ASP A 310 17.49 -18.39 13.47
CA ASP A 310 16.33 -19.07 14.06
C ASP A 310 16.50 -19.43 15.55
N PRO A 311 17.68 -19.90 16.04
CA PRO A 311 17.88 -20.14 17.46
C PRO A 311 17.62 -18.91 18.35
N ASN A 312 18.04 -17.72 17.91
CA ASN A 312 17.83 -16.47 18.64
C ASN A 312 16.36 -15.99 18.59
N LEU A 313 15.54 -16.56 17.73
CA LEU A 313 14.10 -16.25 17.61
C LEU A 313 13.19 -17.25 18.32
N THR A 314 13.74 -18.32 18.89
CA THR A 314 12.99 -19.44 19.49
C THR A 314 11.87 -18.99 20.42
N MET A 315 12.16 -18.08 21.36
CA MET A 315 11.17 -17.60 22.32
C MET A 315 10.10 -16.73 21.69
N LEU A 316 10.44 -15.96 20.66
CA LEU A 316 9.50 -15.08 19.95
C LEU A 316 8.52 -15.92 19.15
N VAL A 317 9.04 -16.84 18.33
CA VAL A 317 8.22 -17.77 17.53
C VAL A 317 7.39 -18.67 18.45
N GLY A 318 8.01 -19.27 19.47
CA GLY A 318 7.35 -20.17 20.42
C GLY A 318 6.26 -19.52 21.26
N THR A 319 6.24 -18.19 21.37
CA THR A 319 5.19 -17.43 22.06
C THR A 319 4.20 -16.77 21.11
N GLY A 320 4.28 -17.04 19.81
CA GLY A 320 3.31 -16.58 18.80
C GLY A 320 3.57 -15.18 18.25
N CYS A 321 4.79 -14.65 18.36
CA CYS A 321 5.18 -13.46 17.61
C CYS A 321 5.29 -13.78 16.11
N ARG A 322 4.87 -12.84 15.26
CA ARG A 322 5.10 -12.92 13.80
C ARG A 322 6.48 -12.36 13.51
N VAL A 323 7.32 -13.10 12.76
CA VAL A 323 8.66 -12.65 12.41
C VAL A 323 8.71 -12.32 10.92
N ALA A 324 9.05 -11.07 10.62
CA ALA A 324 9.32 -10.60 9.27
C ALA A 324 10.83 -10.46 9.04
N ARG A 325 11.26 -10.78 7.82
CA ARG A 325 12.67 -10.76 7.40
C ARG A 325 13.03 -9.55 6.54
N ASP A 326 12.09 -8.63 6.39
CA ASP A 326 12.28 -7.36 5.68
C ASP A 326 11.36 -6.30 6.29
N LEU A 327 11.80 -5.04 6.22
CA LEU A 327 11.09 -3.90 6.78
C LEU A 327 9.66 -3.76 6.24
N THR A 328 9.44 -3.97 4.93
CA THR A 328 8.13 -3.72 4.31
C THR A 328 7.07 -4.69 4.82
N SER A 329 7.41 -5.97 4.87
CA SER A 329 6.54 -7.01 5.44
C SER A 329 6.26 -6.75 6.92
N ALA A 330 7.27 -6.35 7.70
CA ALA A 330 7.09 -6.06 9.13
C ALA A 330 6.08 -4.92 9.37
N LEU A 331 6.18 -3.83 8.60
CA LEU A 331 5.28 -2.67 8.73
C LEU A 331 3.83 -3.02 8.35
N TYR A 332 3.62 -3.74 7.25
CA TYR A 332 2.28 -4.19 6.84
C TYR A 332 1.67 -5.17 7.85
N GLN A 333 2.46 -6.17 8.29
CA GLN A 333 2.00 -7.12 9.30
C GLN A 333 1.67 -6.44 10.63
N ALA A 334 2.41 -5.40 11.03
CA ALA A 334 2.12 -4.62 12.23
C ALA A 334 0.81 -3.82 12.08
N ALA A 335 0.60 -3.19 10.91
CA ALA A 335 -0.65 -2.51 10.60
C ALA A 335 -1.84 -3.47 10.66
N TRP A 336 -1.72 -4.67 10.08
CA TRP A 336 -2.77 -5.69 10.13
C TRP A 336 -2.99 -6.27 11.53
N ALA A 337 -1.92 -6.47 12.30
CA ALA A 337 -2.01 -6.90 13.69
C ALA A 337 -2.78 -5.88 14.54
N ALA A 338 -2.64 -4.58 14.26
CA ALA A 338 -3.39 -3.53 14.92
C ALA A 338 -4.86 -3.41 14.45
N MET A 339 -5.27 -4.18 13.44
CA MET A 339 -6.66 -4.29 12.98
C MET A 339 -7.37 -5.54 13.51
N GLU A 340 -6.68 -6.41 14.25
CA GLU A 340 -7.28 -7.60 14.89
C GLU A 340 -8.05 -7.17 16.14
#